data_AF-A0A7X3UF35-F1
#
_entry.id   AF-A0A7X3UF35-F1
#
_cell.length_a   1.000
_cell.length_b   1.000
_cell.length_c   1.000
_cell.angle_alpha   90.00
_cell.angle_beta   90.00
_cell.angle_gamma   90.00
#
_symmetry.space_group_name_H-M   'P 1'
#
loop_
_entity.id
_entity.type
_entity.pdbx_description
1 polymer ?
#
loop_
_entity_poly.entity_id
_entity_poly.type
_entity_poly.pdbx_seq_one_letter_code
_entity_poly.pdbx_strand_id
1 'polypeptide(L)' 'MSLTEEIKAHAASLGFDLAGVTTADPPRHGDYYAEWVEQGLAGEMAYLERQIEKRQDPRKILPNARSLVV' A
#
# COMPACT_ATOMS: atom_id res chain seq x y z
N MET A 1 15.60 3.92 -21.31
CA MET A 1 15.17 3.67 -19.93
C MET A 1 13.67 3.48 -19.93
N SER A 2 13.16 2.62 -19.06
CA SER A 2 11.73 2.47 -18.79
C SER A 2 11.25 3.54 -17.81
N LEU A 3 9.95 3.84 -17.80
CA LEU A 3 9.35 4.74 -16.82
C LEU A 3 9.68 4.33 -15.38
N THR A 4 9.74 3.03 -15.09
CA THR A 4 10.11 2.51 -13.77
C THR A 4 11.54 2.89 -13.38
N GLU A 5 12.49 2.84 -14.33
CA GLU A 5 13.88 3.23 -14.07
C GLU A 5 13.99 4.73 -13.83
N GLU A 6 13.26 5.55 -14.59
CA GLU A 6 13.23 7.01 -14.42
C GLU A 6 12.66 7.41 -13.06
N ILE A 7 11.54 6.81 -12.65
CA ILE A 7 10.93 7.05 -11.32
C ILE A 7 11.91 6.69 -10.20
N LYS A 8 12.60 5.53 -10.30
CA LYS A 8 13.57 5.10 -9.28
C LYS A 8 14.80 6.01 -9.22
N ALA A 9 15.31 6.45 -10.37
CA ALA A 9 16.41 7.39 -10.44
C ALA A 9 16.01 8.75 -9.82
N HIS A 10 14.79 9.21 -10.09
CA HIS A 10 14.27 10.43 -9.49
C HIS A 10 14.10 10.29 -7.96
N ALA A 11 13.58 9.17 -7.47
CA ALA A 11 13.49 8.88 -6.04
C ALA A 11 14.88 8.93 -5.37
N ALA A 12 15.89 8.29 -5.97
CA ALA A 12 17.26 8.35 -5.47
C ALA A 12 17.79 9.80 -5.45
N SER A 13 17.50 10.61 -6.46
CA SER A 13 17.90 12.03 -6.49
C SER A 13 17.26 12.89 -5.41
N LEU A 14 16.08 12.49 -4.92
CA LEU A 14 15.37 13.13 -3.82
C LEU A 14 15.87 12.68 -2.43
N GLY A 15 16.78 11.71 -2.39
CA GLY A 15 17.37 11.18 -1.15
C GLY A 15 16.64 9.97 -0.55
N PHE A 16 15.76 9.29 -1.31
CA PHE A 16 15.21 8.01 -0.88
C PHE A 16 16.27 6.90 -1.00
N ASP A 17 16.48 6.15 0.08
CA ASP A 17 17.44 5.03 0.09
C ASP A 17 16.99 3.86 -0.81
N LEU A 18 15.68 3.68 -0.97
CA LEU A 18 15.09 2.60 -1.76
C LEU A 18 13.78 3.05 -2.41
N ALA A 19 13.51 2.56 -3.63
CA ALA A 19 12.25 2.73 -4.32
C ALA A 19 11.86 1.46 -5.10
N GLY A 20 10.60 1.04 -4.96
CA GLY A 20 9.99 -0.11 -5.60
C GLY A 20 8.76 0.23 -6.41
N VAL A 21 8.39 -0.64 -7.36
CA VAL A 21 7.11 -0.57 -8.07
C VAL A 21 6.47 -1.95 -8.02
N THR A 22 5.19 -2.01 -7.64
CA THR A 22 4.39 -3.25 -7.61
C THR A 22 3.02 -3.02 -8.26
N THR A 23 2.26 -4.09 -8.52
CA THR A 23 0.87 -3.97 -9.02
C THR A 23 -0.05 -3.40 -7.93
N ALA A 24 -1.19 -2.85 -8.35
CA ALA A 24 -2.25 -2.42 -7.45
C ALA A 24 -3.26 -3.54 -7.13
N ASP A 25 -2.87 -4.80 -7.33
CA ASP A 25 -3.71 -5.94 -6.97
C ASP A 25 -3.83 -6.07 -5.44
N PRO A 26 -4.92 -6.68 -4.94
CA PRO A 26 -5.06 -6.97 -3.52
C PRO A 26 -3.84 -7.72 -2.98
N PRO A 27 -3.25 -7.28 -1.86
CA PRO A 27 -2.10 -7.96 -1.28
C PRO A 27 -2.49 -9.36 -0.82
N ARG A 28 -1.54 -10.31 -0.95
CA ARG A 28 -1.74 -11.73 -0.58
C ARG A 28 -2.26 -11.92 0.84
N HIS A 29 -1.90 -11.02 1.75
CA HIS A 29 -2.28 -11.05 3.16
C HIS A 29 -3.25 -9.91 3.53
N GLY A 30 -4.09 -9.48 2.59
CA GLY A 30 -5.05 -8.39 2.82
C GLY A 30 -5.99 -8.63 3.99
N ASP A 31 -6.40 -9.87 4.21
CA ASP A 31 -7.36 -10.23 5.27
C ASP A 31 -6.74 -10.29 6.66
N TYR A 32 -5.43 -10.54 6.76
CA TYR A 32 -4.72 -10.61 8.06
C TYR A 32 -4.92 -9.34 8.88
N TYR A 33 -4.96 -8.18 8.23
CA TYR A 33 -5.19 -6.91 8.92
C TYR A 33 -6.60 -6.83 9.53
N ALA A 34 -7.61 -7.29 8.80
CA ALA A 34 -8.98 -7.32 9.29
C ALA A 34 -9.13 -8.28 10.48
N GLU A 35 -8.58 -9.49 10.38
CA GLU A 35 -8.56 -10.49 11.45
C GLU A 35 -7.84 -9.98 12.70
N TRP A 36 -6.71 -9.30 12.53
CA TRP A 36 -5.94 -8.70 13.61
C TRP A 36 -6.75 -7.60 14.34
N VAL A 37 -7.48 -6.76 13.59
CA VAL A 37 -8.36 -5.75 14.18
C VAL A 37 -9.53 -6.41 14.92
N GLU A 38 -10.16 -7.43 14.34
CA GLU A 38 -11.28 -8.17 14.95
C GLU A 38 -10.89 -8.84 16.28
N GLN A 39 -9.64 -9.28 16.41
CA GLN A 39 -9.09 -9.83 17.65
C GLN A 39 -8.87 -8.76 18.75
N GLY A 40 -9.23 -7.50 18.52
CA GLY A 40 -9.07 -6.41 19.48
C GLY A 40 -7.62 -5.95 19.65
N LEU A 41 -6.70 -6.41 18.78
CA LEU A 41 -5.28 -6.07 18.88
C LEU A 41 -4.99 -4.61 18.48
N ALA A 42 -5.97 -3.92 17.90
CA ALA A 42 -5.94 -2.49 17.64
C ALA A 42 -6.00 -1.61 18.90
N GLY A 43 -6.37 -2.15 20.06
CA GLY A 43 -6.50 -1.38 21.30
C GLY A 43 -7.45 -0.19 21.14
N GLU A 44 -6.99 1.02 21.48
CA GLU A 44 -7.78 2.25 21.37
C GLU A 44 -7.72 2.91 19.98
N MET A 45 -7.01 2.32 19.02
CA MET A 45 -6.76 2.91 17.69
C MET A 45 -7.94 2.70 16.73
N ALA A 46 -9.12 3.24 17.06
CA ALA A 46 -10.35 3.10 16.29
C ALA A 46 -10.26 3.59 14.82
N TYR A 47 -9.23 4.35 14.47
CA TYR A 47 -8.98 4.73 13.08
C TYR A 47 -8.52 3.56 12.19
N LEU A 48 -7.95 2.49 12.79
CA LEU A 48 -7.47 1.31 12.07
C LEU A 48 -8.64 0.53 11.42
N GLU A 49 -9.78 0.43 12.10
CA GLU A 49 -11.01 -0.18 11.56
C GLU A 49 -11.47 0.49 10.27
N ARG A 50 -11.35 1.82 10.18
CA ARG A 50 -11.79 2.61 9.02
C ARG A 50 -10.92 2.42 7.78
N GLN A 51 -9.74 1.81 7.92
CA GLN A 51 -8.78 1.61 6.83
C GLN A 51 -8.79 0.21 6.25
N ILE A 52 -9.57 -0.73 6.81
CA ILE A 52 -9.56 -2.15 6.42
C ILE A 52 -9.77 -2.31 4.91
N GLU A 53 -10.86 -1.78 4.35
CA GLU A 53 -11.17 -1.95 2.93
C GLU A 53 -10.08 -1.37 2.00
N LYS A 54 -9.50 -0.24 2.39
CA LYS A 54 -8.45 0.44 1.61
C LYS A 54 -7.12 -0.31 1.63
N ARG A 55 -6.84 -1.02 2.74
CA ARG A 55 -5.64 -1.85 2.90
C ARG A 55 -5.80 -3.20 2.19
N GLN A 56 -7.02 -3.72 2.12
CA GLN A 56 -7.34 -4.93 1.36
C GLN A 56 -7.33 -4.70 -0.15
N ASP A 57 -7.69 -3.51 -0.62
CA ASP A 57 -7.69 -3.21 -2.04
C ASP A 57 -7.31 -1.74 -2.31
N PRO A 58 -6.07 -1.47 -2.79
CA PRO A 58 -5.62 -0.13 -3.16
C PRO A 58 -6.53 0.56 -4.19
N ARG A 59 -7.28 -0.20 -5.00
CA ARG A 59 -8.20 0.35 -5.99
C ARG A 59 -9.44 0.99 -5.35
N LYS A 60 -9.71 0.74 -4.06
CA LYS A 60 -10.73 1.47 -3.29
C LYS A 60 -10.31 2.91 -2.98
N ILE A 61 -9.01 3.20 -3.05
CA ILE A 61 -8.47 4.56 -2.93
C ILE A 61 -8.51 5.25 -4.29
N LEU A 62 -8.01 4.56 -5.33
CA LEU A 62 -7.99 5.04 -6.71
C LEU A 62 -8.48 3.93 -7.66
N PRO A 63 -9.73 4.00 -8.17
CA PRO A 63 -10.39 2.91 -8.92
C PRO A 63 -9.62 2.34 -10.11
N ASN A 64 -8.74 3.14 -10.72
CA ASN A 64 -7.96 2.76 -11.90
C ASN A 64 -6.46 2.62 -11.61
N ALA A 65 -6.07 2.51 -10.34
CA ALA A 65 -4.69 2.25 -9.97
C ALA A 65 -4.21 0.95 -10.62
N ARG A 66 -3.06 1.01 -11.28
CA ARG A 66 -2.41 -0.15 -11.91
C ARG A 66 -1.11 -0.53 -11.21
N SER A 67 -0.45 0.45 -10.61
CA SER A 67 0.84 0.30 -9.96
C SER A 67 0.94 1.18 -8.73
N LEU A 68 1.74 0.74 -7.77
CA LEU A 68 2.09 1.48 -6.56
C LEU A 68 3.60 1.72 -6.55
N VAL A 69 4.01 2.90 -6.07
CA VAL A 69 5.41 3.24 -5.81
C VAL A 69 5.61 3.25 -4.29
N VAL A 70 6.64 2.55 -3.81
CA VAL A 70 6.95 2.39 -2.37
C VAL A 70 8.40 2.79 -2.13
#